data_AF-A0A401JA15-F1
#
_entry.id   AF-A0A401JA15-F1
#
_cell.length_a   1.000
_cell.length_b   1.000
_cell.length_c   1.000
_cell.angle_alpha   90.00
_cell.angle_beta   90.00
_cell.angle_gamma   90.00
#
_symmetry.space_group_name_H-M   'P 1'
#
loop_
_entity.id
_entity.type
_entity.pdbx_description
1 polymer ?
#
loop_
_entity_poly.entity_id
_entity_poly.type
_entity_poly.pdbx_seq_one_letter_code
_entity_poly.pdbx_strand_id
1 'polypeptide(L)'
;MNPDFLIIGGGVIGLSSALELARDGARVTVLERGVAGAESSWAGGGILSPLLPWDYPDAVSRLCNLGVELYPHWSADLISNSGIDPEFQVSGMLVLPPVDEISAEHWCVQHGWRHSYEPAQQRVPGLAGNSSALWLPDVAQVRNPRLVQALRVAALDAGINLLEGVEVTRVARASPARIDYLDTSRGKLQASAYIVAAGAWSQSVLGEIAPHWPIKPMRGQMLLFKAAPDLLPHIVYRQSIYLIPRRDGHILAGSTVEDVGFDKSTTETVRQMLYNAATDILPTLQSAPLVQHWSGLRPGSPDNIPTIGRHPLVENLYANTGHFRYGVTMAPASARLLTDLIAGRKPALDMTAYQWTL
;
A
#
# COMPACT_ATOMS: atom_id res chain seq x y z
N MET A 1 -2.84 -2.63 -32.90
CA MET A 1 -2.31 -1.28 -32.60
C MET A 1 -1.62 -1.33 -31.25
N ASN A 2 -0.50 -0.64 -31.07
CA ASN A 2 0.21 -0.61 -29.78
C ASN A 2 -0.63 0.13 -28.73
N PRO A 3 -0.60 -0.29 -27.44
CA PRO A 3 -1.21 0.45 -26.34
C PRO A 3 -0.57 1.84 -26.17
N ASP A 4 -1.30 2.74 -25.55
CA ASP A 4 -0.80 4.07 -25.22
C ASP A 4 0.17 3.99 -24.04
N PHE A 5 -0.14 3.11 -23.06
CA PHE A 5 0.70 2.88 -21.88
C PHE A 5 0.98 1.40 -21.64
N LEU A 6 2.24 1.09 -21.34
CA LEU A 6 2.66 -0.16 -20.68
C LEU A 6 3.01 0.11 -19.22
N ILE A 7 2.29 -0.53 -18.30
CA ILE A 7 2.53 -0.43 -16.87
C ILE A 7 3.25 -1.69 -16.39
N ILE A 8 4.40 -1.53 -15.73
CA ILE A 8 5.20 -2.64 -15.21
C ILE A 8 4.87 -2.83 -13.73
N GLY A 9 4.13 -3.89 -13.40
CA GLY A 9 3.69 -4.26 -12.06
C GLY A 9 2.17 -4.24 -11.91
N GLY A 10 1.59 -5.38 -11.54
CA GLY A 10 0.15 -5.57 -11.32
C GLY A 10 -0.28 -5.44 -9.87
N GLY A 11 0.44 -4.66 -9.06
CA GLY A 11 0.05 -4.37 -7.67
C GLY A 11 -1.08 -3.34 -7.56
N VAL A 12 -1.47 -2.99 -6.32
CA VAL A 12 -2.50 -1.98 -6.05
C VAL A 12 -2.22 -0.66 -6.78
N ILE A 13 -0.96 -0.22 -6.83
CA ILE A 13 -0.55 1.01 -7.50
C ILE A 13 -0.69 0.90 -9.02
N GLY A 14 -0.15 -0.17 -9.62
CA GLY A 14 -0.20 -0.36 -11.07
C GLY A 14 -1.63 -0.51 -11.60
N LEU A 15 -2.47 -1.30 -10.92
CA LEU A 15 -3.88 -1.46 -11.28
C LEU A 15 -4.68 -0.17 -11.08
N SER A 16 -4.42 0.60 -10.01
CA SER A 16 -5.09 1.90 -9.79
C SER A 16 -4.70 2.90 -10.88
N SER A 17 -3.41 3.01 -11.22
CA SER A 17 -2.96 3.86 -12.33
C SER A 17 -3.55 3.43 -13.66
N ALA A 18 -3.67 2.12 -13.91
CA ALA A 18 -4.27 1.61 -15.13
C ALA A 18 -5.75 2.02 -15.27
N LEU A 19 -6.51 1.92 -14.19
CA LEU A 19 -7.93 2.31 -14.14
C LEU A 19 -8.11 3.81 -14.36
N GLU A 20 -7.31 4.66 -13.72
CA GLU A 20 -7.36 6.12 -13.94
C GLU A 20 -7.02 6.51 -15.39
N LEU A 21 -6.00 5.89 -15.98
CA LEU A 21 -5.65 6.12 -17.40
C LEU A 21 -6.73 5.61 -18.36
N ALA A 22 -7.33 4.46 -18.07
CA ALA A 22 -8.44 3.92 -18.87
C ALA A 22 -9.69 4.80 -18.78
N ARG A 23 -9.98 5.39 -17.61
CA ARG A 23 -11.05 6.39 -17.42
C ARG A 23 -10.84 7.63 -18.29
N ASP A 24 -9.59 8.02 -18.52
CA ASP A 24 -9.20 9.08 -19.45
C ASP A 24 -9.20 8.63 -20.93
N GLY A 25 -9.64 7.41 -21.23
CA GLY A 25 -9.76 6.88 -22.58
C GLY A 25 -8.48 6.26 -23.16
N ALA A 26 -7.43 6.11 -22.35
CA ALA A 26 -6.17 5.51 -22.81
C ALA A 26 -6.27 3.99 -22.92
N ARG A 27 -5.58 3.41 -23.91
CA ARG A 27 -5.42 1.95 -24.04
C ARG A 27 -4.23 1.52 -23.21
N VAL A 28 -4.50 0.75 -22.16
CA VAL A 28 -3.49 0.34 -21.17
C VAL A 28 -3.24 -1.15 -21.24
N THR A 29 -1.97 -1.54 -21.15
CA THR A 29 -1.56 -2.92 -20.89
C THR A 29 -0.74 -2.95 -19.60
N VAL A 30 -1.10 -3.84 -18.68
CA VAL A 30 -0.38 -4.07 -17.41
C VAL A 30 0.40 -5.37 -17.51
N LEU A 31 1.70 -5.32 -17.24
CA LEU A 31 2.59 -6.48 -17.22
C LEU A 31 2.86 -6.89 -15.77
N GLU A 32 2.53 -8.12 -15.43
CA GLU A 32 2.79 -8.70 -14.11
C GLU A 32 3.54 -10.03 -14.26
N ARG A 33 4.69 -10.16 -13.60
CA ARG A 33 5.53 -11.36 -13.71
C ARG A 33 4.88 -12.60 -13.10
N GLY A 34 4.04 -12.43 -12.08
CA GLY A 34 3.35 -13.50 -11.36
C GLY A 34 1.83 -13.33 -11.47
N VAL A 35 1.18 -13.25 -10.31
CA VAL A 35 -0.25 -12.98 -10.16
C VAL A 35 -0.44 -11.55 -9.67
N ALA A 36 -1.35 -10.81 -10.28
CA ALA A 36 -1.63 -9.43 -9.93
C ALA A 36 -2.06 -9.32 -8.46
N GLY A 37 -1.48 -8.34 -7.76
CA GLY A 37 -1.72 -8.09 -6.35
C GLY A 37 -1.02 -9.03 -5.37
N ALA A 38 -0.34 -10.10 -5.80
CA ALA A 38 0.13 -11.16 -4.91
C ALA A 38 1.34 -10.83 -4.02
N GLU A 39 2.02 -9.70 -4.24
CA GLU A 39 3.18 -9.28 -3.44
C GLU A 39 2.73 -8.37 -2.27
N SER A 40 3.38 -7.21 -2.07
CA SER A 40 3.11 -6.29 -0.95
C SER A 40 1.66 -5.82 -0.85
N SER A 41 0.96 -5.75 -1.97
CA SER A 41 -0.45 -5.35 -2.03
C SER A 41 -1.36 -6.33 -1.28
N TRP A 42 -1.09 -7.63 -1.36
CA TRP A 42 -1.81 -8.65 -0.61
C TRP A 42 -1.33 -8.75 0.84
N ALA A 43 -0.02 -8.67 1.07
CA ALA A 43 0.59 -8.99 2.36
C ALA A 43 0.34 -7.96 3.48
N GLY A 44 -0.01 -6.71 3.15
CA GLY A 44 -0.20 -5.63 4.11
C GLY A 44 -1.44 -5.75 5.01
N GLY A 45 -1.46 -4.95 6.08
CA GLY A 45 -2.56 -4.95 7.06
C GLY A 45 -3.84 -4.23 6.61
N GLY A 46 -3.76 -3.36 5.60
CA GLY A 46 -4.94 -2.65 5.07
C GLY A 46 -5.50 -1.56 5.98
N ILE A 47 -4.67 -0.98 6.85
CA ILE A 47 -5.05 0.20 7.65
C ILE A 47 -4.98 1.43 6.76
N LEU A 48 -6.03 2.25 6.77
CA LEU A 48 -6.18 3.47 5.99
C LEU A 48 -6.02 4.69 6.90
N SER A 49 -4.77 5.09 7.08
CA SER A 49 -4.34 6.25 7.87
C SER A 49 -2.84 6.44 7.62
N PRO A 50 -2.28 7.64 7.87
CA PRO A 50 -0.82 7.81 7.96
C PRO A 50 -0.21 7.19 9.26
N LEU A 51 -0.98 6.40 10.02
CA LEU A 51 -0.58 5.63 11.20
C LEU A 51 -0.12 6.50 12.38
N LEU A 52 1.20 6.67 12.57
CA LEU A 52 1.82 7.59 13.53
C LEU A 52 2.43 8.76 12.73
N PRO A 53 1.60 9.63 12.16
CA PRO A 53 2.03 10.60 11.16
C PRO A 53 3.03 11.65 11.66
N TRP A 54 3.06 11.90 12.97
CA TRP A 54 4.00 12.84 13.59
C TRP A 54 5.47 12.36 13.53
N ASP A 55 5.72 11.09 13.20
CA ASP A 55 7.07 10.54 13.02
C ASP A 55 7.60 10.73 11.57
N TYR A 56 6.83 11.35 10.68
CA TYR A 56 7.12 11.41 9.25
C TYR A 56 6.99 12.82 8.66
N PRO A 57 7.63 13.10 7.51
CA PRO A 57 7.42 14.36 6.81
C PRO A 57 5.96 14.56 6.39
N ASP A 58 5.52 15.81 6.36
CA ASP A 58 4.16 16.21 5.99
C ASP A 58 3.71 15.68 4.61
N ALA A 59 4.64 15.49 3.66
CA ALA A 59 4.34 14.91 2.35
C ALA A 59 3.66 13.52 2.46
N VAL A 60 4.06 12.70 3.44
CA VAL A 60 3.41 11.40 3.70
C VAL A 60 1.96 11.62 4.15
N SER A 61 1.75 12.54 5.09
CA SER A 61 0.43 12.90 5.62
C SER A 61 -0.50 13.44 4.55
N ARG A 62 -0.04 14.39 3.72
CA ARG A 62 -0.83 14.96 2.62
C ARG A 62 -1.34 13.90 1.65
N LEU A 63 -0.45 13.01 1.20
CA LEU A 63 -0.82 11.96 0.25
C LEU A 63 -1.72 10.88 0.87
N CYS A 64 -1.46 10.48 2.12
CA CYS A 64 -2.33 9.58 2.87
C CYS A 64 -3.73 10.17 3.08
N ASN A 65 -3.82 11.44 3.52
CA ASN A 65 -5.09 12.10 3.79
C ASN A 65 -5.94 12.20 2.52
N LEU A 66 -5.35 12.61 1.39
CA LEU A 66 -6.05 12.61 0.10
C LEU A 66 -6.48 11.18 -0.29
N GLY A 67 -5.64 10.17 -0.04
CA GLY A 67 -5.98 8.78 -0.27
C GLY A 67 -7.20 8.32 0.54
N VAL A 68 -7.19 8.59 1.84
CA VAL A 68 -8.30 8.27 2.77
C VAL A 68 -9.59 8.99 2.37
N GLU A 69 -9.52 10.26 1.97
CA GLU A 69 -10.67 11.02 1.50
C GLU A 69 -11.33 10.38 0.27
N LEU A 70 -10.53 9.86 -0.66
CA LEU A 70 -11.03 9.23 -1.89
C LEU A 70 -11.56 7.81 -1.68
N TYR A 71 -11.16 7.13 -0.59
CA TYR A 71 -11.41 5.71 -0.38
C TYR A 71 -12.89 5.28 -0.36
N PRO A 72 -13.83 6.01 0.27
CA PRO A 72 -15.23 5.62 0.29
C PRO A 72 -15.83 5.54 -1.13
N HIS A 73 -15.58 6.56 -1.96
CA HIS A 73 -16.05 6.57 -3.34
C HIS A 73 -15.32 5.53 -4.18
N TRP A 74 -14.00 5.43 -4.04
CA TRP A 74 -13.19 4.44 -4.75
C TRP A 74 -13.62 2.99 -4.44
N SER A 75 -13.95 2.69 -3.18
CA SER A 75 -14.48 1.38 -2.78
C SER A 75 -15.86 1.13 -3.38
N ALA A 76 -16.74 2.13 -3.43
CA ALA A 76 -18.06 2.00 -4.05
C ALA A 76 -17.96 1.74 -5.57
N ASP A 77 -17.06 2.45 -6.25
CA ASP A 77 -16.75 2.23 -7.66
C ASP A 77 -16.23 0.81 -7.91
N LEU A 78 -15.31 0.33 -7.06
CA LEU A 78 -14.79 -1.03 -7.17
C LEU A 78 -15.90 -2.06 -6.99
N ILE A 79 -16.83 -1.86 -6.07
CA ILE A 79 -18.01 -2.74 -5.92
C ILE A 79 -18.85 -2.72 -7.19
N SER A 80 -19.15 -1.54 -7.73
CA SER A 80 -19.97 -1.41 -8.95
C SER A 80 -19.35 -2.11 -10.15
N ASN A 81 -18.03 -2.02 -10.31
CA ASN A 81 -17.32 -2.51 -11.49
C ASN A 81 -16.78 -3.95 -11.33
N SER A 82 -16.83 -4.53 -10.13
CA SER A 82 -16.31 -5.89 -9.89
C SER A 82 -17.27 -6.83 -9.18
N GLY A 83 -18.32 -6.32 -8.54
CA GLY A 83 -19.18 -7.09 -7.64
C GLY A 83 -18.50 -7.54 -6.34
N ILE A 84 -17.27 -7.11 -6.07
CA ILE A 84 -16.48 -7.54 -4.91
C ILE A 84 -16.34 -6.38 -3.92
N ASP A 85 -16.88 -6.54 -2.71
CA ASP A 85 -16.65 -5.61 -1.59
C ASP A 85 -15.20 -5.69 -1.09
N PRO A 86 -14.38 -4.62 -1.17
CA PRO A 86 -13.04 -4.57 -0.55
C PRO A 86 -13.04 -4.62 0.98
N GLU A 87 -14.22 -4.58 1.60
CA GLU A 87 -14.47 -4.45 3.04
C GLU A 87 -13.95 -3.13 3.60
N PHE A 88 -14.16 -2.02 2.88
CA PHE A 88 -13.92 -0.69 3.44
C PHE A 88 -14.82 -0.47 4.67
N GLN A 89 -14.21 -0.05 5.77
CA GLN A 89 -14.92 0.33 6.98
C GLN A 89 -14.12 1.31 7.82
N VAL A 90 -14.79 2.29 8.42
CA VAL A 90 -14.24 3.11 9.50
C VAL A 90 -14.35 2.29 10.78
N SER A 91 -13.21 1.81 11.30
CA SER A 91 -13.18 0.98 12.51
C SER A 91 -12.54 1.68 13.70
N GLY A 92 -11.92 2.84 13.50
CA GLY A 92 -11.08 3.51 14.47
C GLY A 92 -9.82 2.70 14.85
N MET A 93 -8.91 3.40 15.54
CA MET A 93 -7.65 2.85 16.02
C MET A 93 -7.35 3.36 17.43
N LEU A 94 -6.93 2.44 18.30
CA LEU A 94 -6.47 2.73 19.65
C LEU A 94 -4.96 2.56 19.71
N VAL A 95 -4.24 3.63 20.06
CA VAL A 95 -2.78 3.66 20.18
C VAL A 95 -2.44 3.56 21.67
N LEU A 96 -1.95 2.39 22.09
CA LEU A 96 -1.57 2.11 23.47
C LEU A 96 -0.20 2.71 23.78
N PRO A 97 0.06 3.10 25.05
CA PRO A 97 1.36 3.61 25.46
C PRO A 97 2.49 2.56 25.30
N PRO A 98 3.74 3.01 25.16
CA PRO A 98 4.17 4.41 25.10
C PRO A 98 3.84 5.09 23.76
N VAL A 99 3.43 6.35 23.82
CA VAL A 99 3.23 7.27 22.68
C VAL A 99 3.71 8.65 23.09
N ASP A 100 4.27 9.43 22.16
CA ASP A 100 4.55 10.84 22.40
C ASP A 100 3.24 11.63 22.31
N GLU A 101 2.60 11.83 23.47
CA GLU A 101 1.28 12.44 23.55
C GLU A 101 1.26 13.89 23.05
N ILE A 102 2.35 14.64 23.26
CA ILE A 102 2.46 16.05 22.85
C ILE A 102 2.51 16.15 21.33
N SER A 103 3.39 15.37 20.70
CA SER A 103 3.52 15.35 19.24
C SER A 103 2.24 14.84 18.58
N ALA A 104 1.60 13.82 19.16
CA ALA A 104 0.34 13.28 18.67
C ALA A 104 -0.81 14.30 18.73
N GLU A 105 -0.99 14.97 19.87
CA GLU A 105 -2.02 16.01 20.06
C GLU A 105 -1.80 17.16 19.06
N HIS A 106 -0.57 17.69 18.99
CA HIS A 106 -0.23 18.78 18.08
C HIS A 106 -0.56 18.42 16.63
N TRP A 107 -0.11 17.25 16.19
CA TRP A 107 -0.33 16.80 14.82
C TRP A 107 -1.82 16.66 14.53
N CYS A 108 -2.59 16.07 15.44
CA CYS A 108 -4.03 15.86 15.24
C CYS A 108 -4.76 17.21 15.14
N VAL A 109 -4.46 18.16 16.02
CA VAL A 109 -5.05 19.52 15.96
C VAL A 109 -4.68 20.21 14.65
N GLN A 110 -3.40 20.19 14.26
CA GLN A 110 -2.91 20.84 13.04
C GLN A 110 -3.60 20.31 11.77
N HIS A 111 -3.87 19.00 11.72
CA HIS A 111 -4.45 18.33 10.55
C HIS A 111 -5.96 18.10 10.67
N GLY A 112 -6.60 18.58 11.74
CA GLY A 112 -8.04 18.42 11.95
C GLY A 112 -8.50 16.99 12.22
N TRP A 113 -7.62 16.12 12.74
CA TRP A 113 -7.97 14.75 13.11
C TRP A 113 -8.69 14.72 14.45
N ARG A 114 -9.88 14.10 14.47
CA ARG A 114 -10.58 13.84 15.73
C ARG A 114 -9.76 12.85 16.56
N HIS A 115 -9.63 13.15 17.84
CA HIS A 115 -8.91 12.31 18.78
C HIS A 115 -9.41 12.56 20.21
N SER A 116 -9.16 11.59 21.08
CA SER A 116 -9.35 11.70 22.53
C SER A 116 -8.39 10.76 23.24
N TYR A 117 -8.14 11.02 24.52
CA TYR A 117 -7.46 10.08 25.41
C TYR A 117 -8.49 9.45 26.34
N GLU A 118 -8.59 8.12 26.29
CA GLU A 118 -9.60 7.35 27.02
C GLU A 118 -8.99 6.06 27.59
N PRO A 119 -9.53 5.48 28.68
CA PRO A 119 -9.10 4.17 29.17
C PRO A 119 -9.27 3.09 28.10
N ALA A 120 -8.19 2.37 27.80
CA ALA A 120 -8.13 1.45 26.67
C ALA A 120 -9.24 0.37 26.66
N GLN A 121 -9.60 -0.17 27.82
CA GLN A 121 -10.62 -1.21 27.94
C GLN A 121 -12.05 -0.70 27.70
N GLN A 122 -12.27 0.61 27.71
CA GLN A 122 -13.56 1.19 27.32
C GLN A 122 -13.87 0.93 25.85
N ARG A 123 -12.83 0.86 25.01
CA ARG A 123 -12.95 0.61 23.56
C ARG A 123 -12.74 -0.86 23.21
N VAL A 124 -11.78 -1.52 23.86
CA VAL A 124 -11.47 -2.92 23.60
C VAL A 124 -11.46 -3.71 24.91
N PRO A 125 -12.59 -4.32 25.29
CA PRO A 125 -12.65 -5.21 26.44
C PRO A 125 -11.65 -6.37 26.29
N GLY A 126 -10.96 -6.71 27.38
CA GLY A 126 -9.99 -7.83 27.39
C GLY A 126 -8.55 -7.47 27.04
N LEU A 127 -8.22 -6.20 26.77
CA LEU A 127 -6.82 -5.76 26.67
C LEU A 127 -6.04 -6.01 27.97
N ALA A 128 -4.76 -6.35 27.84
CA ALA A 128 -3.83 -6.42 28.96
C ALA A 128 -3.57 -5.01 29.52
N GLY A 129 -4.30 -4.65 30.57
CA GLY A 129 -4.23 -3.33 31.21
C GLY A 129 -5.28 -2.35 30.68
N ASN A 130 -5.43 -1.24 31.39
CA ASN A 130 -6.44 -0.21 31.11
C ASN A 130 -5.86 1.21 31.17
N SER A 131 -4.64 1.37 30.63
CA SER A 131 -4.00 2.69 30.55
C SER A 131 -4.82 3.65 29.70
N SER A 132 -4.64 4.95 29.95
CA SER A 132 -5.08 5.98 29.00
C SER A 132 -4.38 5.74 27.65
N ALA A 133 -5.15 5.75 26.56
CA ALA A 133 -4.67 5.50 25.22
C ALA A 133 -5.26 6.52 24.25
N LEU A 134 -4.51 6.85 23.21
CA LEU A 134 -4.96 7.75 22.15
C LEU A 134 -5.95 7.03 21.26
N TRP A 135 -7.17 7.54 21.20
CA TRP A 135 -8.25 7.06 20.36
C TRP A 135 -8.37 7.92 19.10
N LEU A 136 -8.33 7.26 17.94
CA LEU A 136 -8.48 7.86 16.62
C LEU A 136 -9.73 7.26 15.93
N PRO A 137 -10.91 7.87 16.08
CA PRO A 137 -12.18 7.30 15.62
C PRO A 137 -12.31 7.16 14.10
N ASP A 138 -11.61 8.00 13.34
CA ASP A 138 -11.77 8.09 11.89
C ASP A 138 -10.85 7.14 11.10
N VAL A 139 -9.98 6.39 11.78
CA VAL A 139 -9.10 5.43 11.10
C VAL A 139 -9.96 4.34 10.45
N ALA A 140 -9.75 4.16 9.15
CA ALA A 140 -10.45 3.15 8.37
C ALA A 140 -9.53 1.97 8.05
N GLN A 141 -10.12 0.93 7.46
CA GLN A 141 -9.40 -0.22 6.94
C GLN A 141 -10.14 -0.84 5.76
N VAL A 142 -9.40 -1.66 5.02
CA VAL A 142 -9.87 -2.55 3.96
C VAL A 142 -9.23 -3.93 4.11
N ARG A 143 -9.79 -4.94 3.43
CA ARG A 143 -9.22 -6.27 3.35
C ARG A 143 -8.40 -6.42 2.08
N ASN A 144 -7.09 -6.30 2.20
CA ASN A 144 -6.13 -6.35 1.09
C ASN A 144 -6.41 -7.44 0.04
N PRO A 145 -6.62 -8.73 0.39
CA PRO A 145 -6.94 -9.77 -0.59
C PRO A 145 -8.18 -9.48 -1.42
N ARG A 146 -9.22 -8.90 -0.81
CA ARG A 146 -10.47 -8.54 -1.49
C ARG A 146 -10.30 -7.28 -2.33
N LEU A 147 -9.56 -6.30 -1.83
CA LEU A 147 -9.22 -5.09 -2.58
C LEU A 147 -8.49 -5.42 -3.89
N VAL A 148 -7.44 -6.26 -3.85
CA VAL A 148 -6.71 -6.63 -5.07
C VAL A 148 -7.56 -7.46 -6.02
N GLN A 149 -8.45 -8.30 -5.51
CA GLN A 149 -9.40 -9.04 -6.33
C GLN A 149 -10.38 -8.10 -7.05
N ALA A 150 -10.95 -7.13 -6.32
CA ALA A 150 -11.84 -6.11 -6.87
C ALA A 150 -11.15 -5.28 -7.96
N LEU A 151 -9.91 -4.84 -7.70
CA LEU A 151 -9.10 -4.09 -8.67
C LEU A 151 -8.80 -4.91 -9.94
N ARG A 152 -8.44 -6.18 -9.78
CA ARG A 152 -8.15 -7.06 -10.90
C ARG A 152 -9.38 -7.24 -11.80
N VAL A 153 -10.55 -7.48 -11.21
CA VAL A 153 -11.80 -7.63 -11.96
C VAL A 153 -12.22 -6.31 -12.61
N ALA A 154 -12.18 -5.19 -11.87
CA ALA A 154 -12.51 -3.87 -12.41
C ALA A 154 -11.59 -3.48 -13.57
N ALA A 155 -10.30 -3.83 -13.51
CA ALA A 155 -9.38 -3.57 -14.60
C ALA A 155 -9.75 -4.34 -15.88
N LEU A 156 -10.08 -5.62 -15.74
CA LEU A 156 -10.52 -6.44 -16.87
C LEU A 156 -11.83 -5.94 -17.48
N ASP A 157 -12.79 -5.55 -16.64
CA ASP A 157 -14.08 -4.99 -17.08
C ASP A 157 -13.92 -3.65 -17.81
N ALA A 158 -12.96 -2.82 -17.38
CA ALA A 158 -12.57 -1.58 -18.05
C ALA A 158 -11.79 -1.81 -19.38
N GLY A 159 -11.62 -3.05 -19.82
CA GLY A 159 -10.92 -3.39 -21.07
C GLY A 159 -9.39 -3.27 -21.00
N ILE A 160 -8.82 -3.20 -19.80
CA ILE A 160 -7.36 -3.16 -19.60
C ILE A 160 -6.81 -4.56 -19.90
N ASN A 161 -5.77 -4.61 -20.74
CA ASN A 161 -5.09 -5.87 -21.05
C ASN A 161 -4.11 -6.22 -19.92
N LEU A 162 -4.55 -7.03 -18.97
CA LEU A 162 -3.74 -7.51 -17.86
C LEU A 162 -3.01 -8.81 -18.24
N LEU A 163 -1.69 -8.71 -18.42
CA LEU A 163 -0.81 -9.83 -18.78
C LEU A 163 -0.07 -10.36 -17.54
N GLU A 164 -0.67 -11.33 -16.89
CA GLU A 164 -0.06 -12.11 -15.79
C GLU A 164 0.91 -13.17 -16.33
N GLY A 165 1.92 -13.55 -15.53
CA GLY A 165 2.98 -14.46 -15.96
C GLY A 165 3.89 -13.87 -17.04
N VAL A 166 4.00 -12.54 -17.12
CA VAL A 166 4.81 -11.82 -18.12
C VAL A 166 5.85 -10.94 -17.40
N GLU A 167 7.04 -11.49 -17.23
CA GLU A 167 8.18 -10.74 -16.70
C GLU A 167 8.80 -9.82 -17.75
N VAL A 168 9.06 -8.57 -17.37
CA VAL A 168 9.91 -7.63 -18.12
C VAL A 168 11.36 -7.92 -17.77
N THR A 169 12.16 -8.30 -18.75
CA THR A 169 13.56 -8.71 -18.55
C THR A 169 14.55 -7.63 -18.95
N ARG A 170 14.15 -6.71 -19.83
CA ARG A 170 15.00 -5.57 -20.24
C ARG A 170 14.16 -4.41 -20.75
N VAL A 171 14.57 -3.19 -20.39
CA VAL A 171 14.04 -1.95 -20.97
C VAL A 171 14.96 -1.50 -22.10
N ALA A 172 14.50 -1.60 -23.35
CA ALA A 172 15.27 -1.22 -24.52
C ALA A 172 15.08 0.26 -24.82
N ARG A 173 16.19 0.99 -25.01
CA ARG A 173 16.19 2.42 -25.32
C ARG A 173 16.59 2.65 -26.78
N ALA A 174 15.82 3.47 -27.50
CA ALA A 174 16.21 3.96 -28.83
C ALA A 174 17.29 5.04 -28.73
N SER A 175 17.29 5.78 -27.62
CA SER A 175 18.29 6.80 -27.27
C SER A 175 18.34 6.94 -25.74
N PRO A 176 19.34 7.63 -25.16
CA PRO A 176 19.37 7.89 -23.72
C PRO A 176 18.07 8.53 -23.18
N ALA A 177 17.35 9.28 -24.02
CA ALA A 177 16.14 10.01 -23.66
C ALA A 177 14.82 9.29 -23.94
N ARG A 178 14.82 8.09 -24.56
CA ARG A 178 13.57 7.45 -25.00
C ARG A 178 13.62 5.93 -24.97
N ILE A 179 12.63 5.33 -24.32
CA ILE A 179 12.36 3.88 -24.37
C ILE A 179 11.73 3.54 -25.72
N ASP A 180 12.26 2.50 -26.36
CA ASP A 180 11.74 1.93 -27.60
C ASP A 180 10.71 0.82 -27.32
N TYR A 181 11.13 -0.21 -26.59
CA TYR A 181 10.31 -1.38 -26.24
C TYR A 181 10.76 -2.03 -24.93
N LEU A 182 9.92 -2.93 -24.41
CA LEU A 182 10.27 -3.86 -23.34
C LEU A 182 10.52 -5.24 -23.93
N ASP A 183 11.66 -5.85 -23.61
CA ASP A 183 11.79 -7.30 -23.75
C ASP A 183 11.07 -7.96 -22.58
N THR A 184 10.23 -8.94 -22.90
CA THR A 184 9.51 -9.73 -21.91
C THR A 184 9.72 -11.21 -22.16
N SER A 185 9.37 -12.02 -21.17
CA SER A 185 9.25 -13.49 -21.29
C SER A 185 8.32 -13.96 -22.43
N ARG A 186 7.46 -13.09 -22.97
CA ARG A 186 6.56 -13.38 -24.12
C ARG A 186 6.90 -12.58 -25.38
N GLY A 187 8.13 -12.08 -25.48
CA GLY A 187 8.60 -11.31 -26.62
C GLY A 187 8.52 -9.79 -26.39
N LYS A 188 8.66 -9.04 -27.48
CA LYS A 188 8.78 -7.58 -27.44
C LYS A 188 7.42 -6.91 -27.35
N LEU A 189 7.29 -5.93 -26.45
CA LEU A 189 6.09 -5.09 -26.32
C LEU A 189 6.46 -3.62 -26.41
N GLN A 190 5.65 -2.85 -27.13
CA GLN A 190 5.85 -1.43 -27.40
C GLN A 190 4.64 -0.61 -26.96
N ALA A 191 4.88 0.60 -26.47
CA ALA A 191 3.86 1.60 -26.16
C ALA A 191 4.37 3.01 -26.43
N SER A 192 3.44 3.98 -26.42
CA SER A 192 3.80 5.39 -26.48
C SER A 192 4.56 5.84 -25.23
N ALA A 193 4.12 5.37 -24.05
CA ALA A 193 4.76 5.64 -22.76
C ALA A 193 4.78 4.42 -21.82
N TYR A 194 5.67 4.47 -20.84
CA TYR A 194 5.94 3.39 -19.89
C TYR A 194 5.82 3.90 -18.46
N ILE A 195 5.19 3.11 -17.58
CA ILE A 195 5.03 3.45 -16.17
C ILE A 195 5.62 2.31 -15.34
N VAL A 196 6.58 2.61 -14.47
CA VAL A 196 7.08 1.65 -13.48
C VAL A 196 6.26 1.73 -12.20
N ALA A 197 5.61 0.60 -11.86
CA ALA A 197 4.83 0.40 -10.63
C ALA A 197 5.20 -0.95 -9.98
N ALA A 198 6.44 -1.41 -10.18
CA ALA A 198 6.92 -2.74 -9.81
C ALA A 198 7.32 -2.87 -8.32
N GLY A 199 6.85 -1.96 -7.46
CA GLY A 199 7.13 -1.95 -6.03
C GLY A 199 8.63 -2.08 -5.73
N ALA A 200 8.99 -3.03 -4.88
CA ALA A 200 10.38 -3.22 -4.43
C ALA A 200 11.34 -3.64 -5.56
N TRP A 201 10.82 -4.08 -6.70
CA TRP A 201 11.61 -4.48 -7.88
C TRP A 201 11.80 -3.36 -8.90
N SER A 202 11.30 -2.15 -8.63
CA SER A 202 11.32 -1.04 -9.60
C SER A 202 12.74 -0.69 -10.05
N GLN A 203 13.70 -0.65 -9.13
CA GLN A 203 15.12 -0.43 -9.45
C GLN A 203 15.67 -1.57 -10.31
N SER A 204 15.43 -2.83 -9.93
CA SER A 204 15.95 -4.01 -10.64
C SER A 204 15.41 -4.11 -12.07
N VAL A 205 14.13 -3.77 -12.28
CA VAL A 205 13.50 -3.77 -13.61
C VAL A 205 14.10 -2.71 -14.53
N LEU A 206 14.43 -1.53 -13.99
CA LEU A 206 14.97 -0.42 -14.78
C LEU A 206 16.49 -0.50 -14.98
N GLY A 207 17.20 -1.19 -14.09
CA GLY A 207 18.65 -1.38 -14.17
C GLY A 207 19.39 -0.04 -14.29
N GLU A 208 20.19 0.09 -15.36
CA GLU A 208 21.02 1.28 -15.64
C GLU A 208 20.22 2.56 -15.90
N ILE A 209 18.90 2.48 -16.11
CA ILE A 209 18.06 3.69 -16.23
C ILE A 209 17.87 4.35 -14.86
N ALA A 210 17.92 3.57 -13.77
CA ALA A 210 17.68 4.05 -12.41
C ALA A 210 18.65 3.41 -11.39
N PRO A 211 19.98 3.48 -11.61
CA PRO A 211 20.95 2.65 -10.89
C PRO A 211 21.02 2.94 -9.39
N HIS A 212 20.69 4.16 -8.97
CA HIS A 212 20.76 4.62 -7.58
C HIS A 212 19.38 4.93 -6.97
N TRP A 213 18.30 4.47 -7.60
CA TRP A 213 16.97 4.77 -7.09
C TRP A 213 16.75 4.09 -5.73
N PRO A 214 16.59 4.85 -4.62
CA PRO A 214 16.79 4.32 -3.27
C PRO A 214 15.56 3.57 -2.73
N ILE A 215 14.91 2.74 -3.54
CA ILE A 215 13.78 1.90 -3.12
C ILE A 215 14.31 0.53 -2.72
N LYS A 216 14.15 0.18 -1.44
CA LYS A 216 14.60 -1.11 -0.89
C LYS A 216 13.44 -2.07 -0.61
N PRO A 217 13.60 -3.39 -0.81
CA PRO A 217 12.69 -4.38 -0.26
C PRO A 217 12.83 -4.46 1.26
N MET A 218 11.78 -4.08 1.98
CA MET A 218 11.74 -4.16 3.43
C MET A 218 10.74 -5.24 3.86
N ARG A 219 11.23 -6.38 4.33
CA ARG A 219 10.38 -7.50 4.72
C ARG A 219 9.56 -7.14 5.96
N GLY A 220 8.27 -7.47 5.91
CA GLY A 220 7.41 -7.52 7.08
C GLY A 220 6.72 -8.85 7.19
N GLN A 221 6.74 -9.43 8.39
CA GLN A 221 6.06 -10.67 8.72
C GLN A 221 4.78 -10.38 9.51
N MET A 222 3.77 -11.23 9.32
CA MET A 222 2.43 -11.09 9.86
C MET A 222 1.88 -12.44 10.31
N LEU A 223 1.10 -12.45 11.39
CA LEU A 223 0.32 -13.58 11.87
C LEU A 223 -1.18 -13.35 11.62
N LEU A 224 -1.92 -14.44 11.43
CA LEU A 224 -3.38 -14.44 11.33
C LEU A 224 -3.96 -15.37 12.38
N PHE A 225 -4.66 -14.81 13.35
CA PHE A 225 -5.44 -15.56 14.33
C PHE A 225 -6.88 -15.72 13.83
N LYS A 226 -7.54 -16.80 14.26
CA LYS A 226 -8.99 -16.96 14.15
C LYS A 226 -9.61 -16.82 15.53
N ALA A 227 -10.48 -15.83 15.68
CA ALA A 227 -11.22 -15.55 16.90
C ALA A 227 -12.73 -15.45 16.62
N ALA A 228 -13.49 -15.13 17.66
CA ALA A 228 -14.89 -14.71 17.50
C ALA A 228 -14.95 -13.36 16.74
N PRO A 229 -15.96 -13.15 15.86
CA PRO A 229 -16.11 -11.93 15.05
C PRO A 229 -16.04 -10.60 15.80
N ASP A 230 -16.45 -10.58 17.06
CA ASP A 230 -16.58 -9.41 17.93
C ASP A 230 -15.48 -9.28 18.99
N LEU A 231 -14.51 -10.20 19.02
CA LEU A 231 -13.46 -10.20 20.05
C LEU A 231 -12.64 -8.89 20.02
N LEU A 232 -12.35 -8.37 18.84
CA LEU A 232 -11.58 -7.14 18.64
C LEU A 232 -12.41 -6.15 17.81
N PRO A 233 -13.01 -5.11 18.41
CA PRO A 233 -13.89 -4.19 17.69
C PRO A 233 -13.14 -3.12 16.88
N HIS A 234 -11.91 -2.80 17.28
CA HIS A 234 -11.11 -1.70 16.74
C HIS A 234 -9.68 -2.13 16.44
N ILE A 235 -8.99 -1.39 15.59
CA ILE A 235 -7.55 -1.60 15.41
C ILE A 235 -6.85 -1.21 16.72
N VAL A 236 -5.89 -2.00 17.16
CA VAL A 236 -5.07 -1.68 18.35
C VAL A 236 -3.62 -1.64 17.92
N TYR A 237 -2.89 -0.62 18.34
CA TYR A 237 -1.47 -0.47 18.10
C TYR A 237 -0.69 -0.37 19.41
N ARG A 238 0.46 -1.06 19.51
CA ARG A 238 1.45 -0.87 20.57
C ARG A 238 2.85 -1.19 20.04
N GLN A 239 3.79 -0.25 20.15
CA GLN A 239 5.21 -0.44 19.86
C GLN A 239 5.49 -1.25 18.56
N SER A 240 5.06 -0.73 17.42
CA SER A 240 5.19 -1.35 16.07
C SER A 240 4.28 -2.55 15.77
N ILE A 241 3.49 -3.03 16.73
CA ILE A 241 2.53 -4.12 16.53
C ILE A 241 1.11 -3.57 16.43
N TYR A 242 0.40 -3.96 15.38
CA TYR A 242 -1.02 -3.75 15.15
C TYR A 242 -1.75 -5.07 15.37
N LEU A 243 -2.90 -5.03 16.04
CA LEU A 243 -3.96 -6.02 15.94
C LEU A 243 -5.07 -5.44 15.07
N ILE A 244 -5.42 -6.12 13.97
CA ILE A 244 -6.35 -5.61 12.96
C ILE A 244 -7.51 -6.59 12.82
N PRO A 245 -8.73 -6.22 13.22
CA PRO A 245 -9.88 -7.12 13.16
C PRO A 245 -10.49 -7.19 11.76
N ARG A 246 -11.01 -8.37 11.40
CA ARG A 246 -11.82 -8.61 10.20
C ARG A 246 -13.24 -9.01 10.56
N ARG A 247 -14.18 -8.72 9.65
CA ARG A 247 -15.62 -9.00 9.84
C ARG A 247 -15.93 -10.47 10.09
N ASP A 248 -15.05 -11.37 9.64
CA ASP A 248 -15.19 -12.81 9.80
C ASP A 248 -14.48 -13.36 11.06
N GLY A 249 -14.02 -12.50 11.97
CA GLY A 249 -13.33 -12.89 13.21
C GLY A 249 -11.88 -13.26 13.06
N HIS A 250 -11.28 -13.08 11.88
CA HIS A 250 -9.83 -13.10 11.81
C HIS A 250 -9.22 -11.83 12.42
N ILE A 251 -8.07 -11.99 13.09
CA ILE A 251 -7.29 -10.88 13.62
C ILE A 251 -5.88 -10.99 13.06
N LEU A 252 -5.44 -9.98 12.32
CA LEU A 252 -4.05 -9.90 11.86
C LEU A 252 -3.20 -9.32 12.99
N ALA A 253 -2.02 -9.87 13.21
CA ALA A 253 -1.01 -9.31 14.11
C ALA A 253 0.31 -9.09 13.37
N GLY A 254 0.87 -7.90 13.48
CA GLY A 254 2.15 -7.59 12.85
C GLY A 254 2.51 -6.12 12.97
N SER A 255 3.68 -5.68 12.55
CA SER A 255 4.61 -6.43 11.71
C SER A 255 6.06 -6.05 11.97
N THR A 256 6.99 -6.89 11.53
CA THR A 256 8.40 -6.52 11.44
C THR A 256 8.70 -5.54 10.30
N VAL A 257 9.89 -4.94 10.36
CA VAL A 257 10.55 -4.24 9.27
C VAL A 257 12.00 -4.71 9.24
N GLU A 258 12.37 -5.47 8.21
CA GLU A 258 13.67 -6.17 8.13
C GLU A 258 14.38 -5.81 6.81
N ASP A 259 15.62 -5.32 6.89
CA ASP A 259 16.50 -5.12 5.72
C ASP A 259 17.25 -6.43 5.43
N VAL A 260 16.57 -7.32 4.70
CA VAL A 260 17.07 -8.66 4.34
C VAL A 260 17.06 -8.90 2.83
N GLY A 261 17.01 -7.81 2.05
CA GLY A 261 16.86 -7.89 0.61
C GLY A 261 15.52 -8.51 0.19
N PHE A 262 15.55 -9.34 -0.85
CA PHE A 262 14.36 -9.97 -1.44
C PHE A 262 13.98 -11.32 -0.80
N ASP A 263 14.56 -11.69 0.35
CA ASP A 263 14.15 -12.88 1.08
C ASP A 263 12.72 -12.73 1.59
N LYS A 264 11.81 -13.60 1.12
CA LYS A 264 10.39 -13.65 1.54
C LYS A 264 10.09 -14.77 2.53
N SER A 265 11.10 -15.50 3.00
CA SER A 265 10.91 -16.54 4.01
C SER A 265 10.40 -15.94 5.32
N THR A 266 9.70 -16.75 6.09
CA THR A 266 9.32 -16.43 7.47
C THR A 266 10.27 -17.13 8.45
N THR A 267 10.43 -16.59 9.66
CA THR A 267 11.30 -17.19 10.68
C THR A 267 10.54 -17.53 11.97
N GLU A 268 10.91 -18.63 12.63
CA GLU A 268 10.26 -19.04 13.89
C GLU A 268 10.50 -18.01 15.01
N THR A 269 11.67 -17.39 15.04
CA THR A 269 11.98 -16.31 16.00
C THR A 269 11.00 -15.14 15.85
N VAL A 270 10.73 -14.70 14.62
CA VAL A 270 9.77 -13.62 14.37
C VAL A 270 8.35 -14.08 14.65
N ARG A 271 8.01 -15.32 14.32
CA ARG A 271 6.71 -15.92 14.67
C ARG A 271 6.44 -15.84 16.17
N GLN A 272 7.40 -16.28 17.00
CA GLN A 272 7.25 -16.27 18.46
C GLN A 272 7.20 -14.84 19.02
N MET A 273 8.01 -13.93 18.47
CA MET A 273 8.00 -12.52 18.87
C MET A 273 6.63 -11.87 18.58
N LEU A 274 6.10 -12.05 17.37
CA LEU A 274 4.78 -11.52 16.98
C LEU A 274 3.65 -12.15 17.81
N TYR A 275 3.73 -13.46 18.07
CA TYR A 275 2.77 -14.17 18.90
C TYR A 275 2.76 -13.60 20.32
N ASN A 276 3.93 -13.52 20.97
CA ASN A 276 4.05 -12.98 22.32
C ASN A 276 3.52 -11.54 22.38
N ALA A 277 3.96 -10.68 21.46
CA ALA A 277 3.50 -9.30 21.44
C ALA A 277 1.99 -9.17 21.24
N ALA A 278 1.38 -10.00 20.38
CA ALA A 278 -0.06 -10.02 20.18
C ALA A 278 -0.82 -10.48 21.43
N THR A 279 -0.37 -11.57 22.08
CA THR A 279 -0.99 -12.10 23.30
C THR A 279 -0.74 -11.21 24.51
N ASP A 280 0.34 -10.44 24.52
CA ASP A 280 0.61 -9.42 25.54
C ASP A 280 -0.25 -8.18 25.35
N ILE A 281 -0.82 -7.95 24.16
CA ILE A 281 -1.82 -6.89 23.92
C ILE A 281 -3.21 -7.40 24.30
N LEU A 282 -3.58 -8.58 23.79
CA LEU A 282 -4.89 -9.19 23.96
C LEU A 282 -4.73 -10.66 24.42
N PRO A 283 -4.70 -10.93 25.74
CA PRO A 283 -4.41 -12.26 26.29
C PRO A 283 -5.33 -13.38 25.79
N THR A 284 -6.58 -13.07 25.46
CA THR A 284 -7.53 -14.04 24.88
C THR A 284 -7.04 -14.67 23.58
N LEU A 285 -6.09 -14.05 22.85
CA LEU A 285 -5.48 -14.66 21.67
C LEU A 285 -4.67 -15.92 21.97
N GLN A 286 -4.28 -16.18 23.22
CA GLN A 286 -3.56 -17.41 23.60
C GLN A 286 -4.37 -18.68 23.33
N SER A 287 -5.71 -18.60 23.36
CA SER A 287 -6.61 -19.72 23.06
C SER A 287 -7.13 -19.70 21.61
N ALA A 288 -6.80 -18.66 20.83
CA ALA A 288 -7.23 -18.52 19.45
C ALA A 288 -6.34 -19.35 18.50
N PRO A 289 -6.92 -20.13 17.56
CA PRO A 289 -6.13 -20.80 16.53
C PRO A 289 -5.28 -19.82 15.70
N LEU A 290 -4.01 -20.14 15.55
CA LEU A 290 -3.10 -19.43 14.66
C LEU A 290 -3.19 -20.05 13.26
N VAL A 291 -3.82 -19.34 12.33
CA VAL A 291 -4.20 -19.83 10.99
C VAL A 291 -3.03 -19.74 10.01
N GLN A 292 -2.29 -18.63 10.03
CA GLN A 292 -1.28 -18.37 9.02
C GLN A 292 -0.14 -17.49 9.54
N HIS A 293 1.05 -17.69 8.95
CA HIS A 293 2.21 -16.83 9.06
C HIS A 293 2.73 -16.55 7.64
N TRP A 294 2.91 -15.28 7.27
CA TRP A 294 3.45 -14.90 5.96
C TRP A 294 4.36 -13.69 6.06
N SER A 295 5.04 -13.38 4.97
CA SER A 295 5.80 -12.15 4.81
C SER A 295 5.45 -11.41 3.51
N GLY A 296 5.79 -10.13 3.44
CA GLY A 296 5.73 -9.32 2.23
C GLY A 296 6.85 -8.29 2.19
N LEU A 297 7.23 -7.84 0.99
CA LEU A 297 8.33 -6.90 0.77
C LEU A 297 7.78 -5.50 0.49
N ARG A 298 7.86 -4.60 1.47
CA ARG A 298 7.47 -3.20 1.28
C ARG A 298 8.47 -2.49 0.38
N PRO A 299 8.04 -1.66 -0.58
CA PRO A 299 8.93 -0.82 -1.37
C PRO A 299 9.37 0.40 -0.56
N GLY A 300 10.39 0.25 0.29
CA GLY A 300 10.89 1.30 1.17
C GLY A 300 11.66 2.38 0.44
N SER A 301 11.02 3.52 0.20
CA SER A 301 11.70 4.75 -0.21
C SER A 301 12.24 5.52 1.02
N PRO A 302 13.19 6.45 0.82
CA PRO A 302 13.61 7.37 1.86
C PRO A 302 12.42 8.18 2.39
N ASP A 303 12.38 8.36 3.71
CA ASP A 303 11.35 9.11 4.43
C ASP A 303 9.89 8.69 4.16
N ASN A 304 9.70 7.50 3.57
CA ASN A 304 8.41 6.94 3.14
C ASN A 304 7.68 7.76 2.05
N ILE A 305 8.41 8.62 1.33
CA ILE A 305 7.86 9.44 0.26
C ILE A 305 7.97 8.67 -1.06
N PRO A 306 6.86 8.34 -1.74
CA PRO A 306 6.92 7.63 -3.02
C PRO A 306 7.40 8.55 -4.14
N THR A 307 7.90 7.95 -5.21
CA THR A 307 8.14 8.66 -6.47
C THR A 307 6.89 8.55 -7.34
N ILE A 308 6.31 9.71 -7.68
CA ILE A 308 5.13 9.87 -8.54
C ILE A 308 5.45 10.96 -9.57
N GLY A 309 5.85 10.56 -10.77
CA GLY A 309 6.18 11.53 -11.81
C GLY A 309 6.99 11.00 -12.97
N ARG A 310 7.27 11.89 -13.93
CA ARG A 310 8.07 11.61 -15.11
C ARG A 310 9.54 11.49 -14.76
N HIS A 311 10.26 10.59 -15.42
CA HIS A 311 11.70 10.49 -15.32
C HIS A 311 12.36 11.77 -15.87
N PRO A 312 13.35 12.37 -15.19
CA PRO A 312 13.90 13.67 -15.58
C PRO A 312 14.65 13.65 -16.92
N LEU A 313 15.22 12.51 -17.30
CA LEU A 313 15.98 12.35 -18.56
C LEU A 313 15.31 11.49 -19.62
N VAL A 314 14.25 10.73 -19.29
CA VAL A 314 13.66 9.74 -20.19
C VAL A 314 12.23 10.15 -20.43
N GLU A 315 11.98 10.65 -21.64
CA GLU A 315 10.79 11.44 -21.93
C GLU A 315 9.49 10.65 -21.81
N ASN A 316 9.51 9.37 -22.13
CA ASN A 316 8.32 8.52 -22.12
C ASN A 316 8.31 7.51 -20.97
N LEU A 317 9.02 7.81 -19.87
CA LEU A 317 9.04 6.99 -18.67
C LEU A 317 8.48 7.76 -17.48
N TYR A 318 7.60 7.11 -16.72
CA TYR A 318 7.02 7.62 -15.49
C TYR A 318 7.16 6.58 -14.37
N ALA A 319 7.10 7.04 -13.12
CA ALA A 319 7.09 6.21 -11.93
C ALA A 319 5.85 6.46 -11.08
N ASN A 320 5.37 5.39 -10.46
CA ASN A 320 4.44 5.43 -9.34
C ASN A 320 4.77 4.23 -8.44
N THR A 321 5.72 4.43 -7.52
CA THR A 321 6.28 3.34 -6.70
C THR A 321 7.00 3.89 -5.47
N GLY A 322 7.39 3.02 -4.53
CA GLY A 322 8.09 3.43 -3.31
C GLY A 322 7.19 3.80 -2.12
N HIS A 323 5.90 3.44 -2.13
CA HIS A 323 4.95 3.85 -1.07
C HIS A 323 5.15 3.18 0.30
N PHE A 324 6.20 2.38 0.47
CA PHE A 324 6.56 1.68 1.70
C PHE A 324 5.37 1.07 2.49
N ARG A 325 4.98 1.69 3.60
CA ARG A 325 3.91 1.26 4.51
C ARG A 325 2.50 1.64 4.04
N TYR A 326 2.40 2.60 3.14
CA TYR A 326 1.16 3.33 2.85
C TYR A 326 0.62 3.09 1.45
N GLY A 327 1.19 2.15 0.68
CA GLY A 327 0.78 1.92 -0.72
C GLY A 327 -0.71 1.63 -0.90
N VAL A 328 -1.35 0.93 0.04
CA VAL A 328 -2.81 0.72 0.00
C VAL A 328 -3.54 2.04 0.26
N THR A 329 -3.18 2.78 1.32
CA THR A 329 -3.77 4.08 1.67
C THR A 329 -3.63 5.11 0.55
N MET A 330 -2.44 5.20 -0.05
CA MET A 330 -2.07 6.21 -1.03
C MET A 330 -2.48 5.86 -2.47
N ALA A 331 -2.91 4.63 -2.75
CA ALA A 331 -3.19 4.16 -4.10
C ALA A 331 -4.14 5.05 -4.92
N PRO A 332 -5.37 5.37 -4.45
CA PRO A 332 -6.29 6.19 -5.25
C PRO A 332 -5.74 7.60 -5.52
N ALA A 333 -5.12 8.23 -4.53
CA ALA A 333 -4.52 9.54 -4.68
C ALA A 333 -3.32 9.52 -5.63
N SER A 334 -2.42 8.55 -5.47
CA SER A 334 -1.20 8.42 -6.27
C SER A 334 -1.51 8.17 -7.75
N ALA A 335 -2.52 7.34 -8.03
CA ALA A 335 -2.98 7.07 -9.39
C ALA A 335 -3.56 8.32 -10.06
N ARG A 336 -4.40 9.09 -9.34
CA ARG A 336 -4.97 10.33 -9.84
C ARG A 336 -3.90 11.39 -10.10
N LEU A 337 -2.97 11.61 -9.16
CA LEU A 337 -1.88 12.57 -9.32
C LEU A 337 -0.98 12.24 -10.50
N LEU A 338 -0.64 10.96 -10.71
CA LEU A 338 0.12 10.55 -11.89
C LEU A 338 -0.62 10.86 -13.19
N THR A 339 -1.91 10.52 -13.25
CA THR A 339 -2.74 10.69 -14.45
C THR A 339 -2.93 12.18 -14.77
N ASP A 340 -3.14 13.02 -13.75
CA ASP A 340 -3.15 14.47 -13.90
C ASP A 340 -1.84 15.01 -14.47
N LEU A 341 -0.69 14.53 -13.97
CA LEU A 341 0.63 14.91 -14.52
C LEU A 341 0.78 14.50 -15.99
N ILE A 342 0.37 13.29 -16.36
CA ILE A 342 0.45 12.79 -17.74
C ILE A 342 -0.44 13.60 -18.67
N ALA A 343 -1.63 13.98 -18.23
CA ALA A 343 -2.60 14.76 -19.01
C ALA A 343 -2.32 16.28 -19.01
N GLY A 344 -1.30 16.75 -18.30
CA GLY A 344 -1.02 18.18 -18.14
C GLY A 344 -2.06 18.94 -17.31
N ARG A 345 -2.84 18.23 -16.48
CA ARG A 345 -3.78 18.82 -15.53
C ARG A 345 -3.04 19.22 -14.25
N LYS A 346 -3.54 20.26 -13.56
CA LYS A 346 -2.99 20.68 -12.27
C LYS A 346 -3.30 19.60 -11.21
N PRO A 347 -2.30 18.96 -10.58
CA PRO A 347 -2.54 17.97 -9.54
C PRO A 347 -3.13 18.61 -8.27
N ALA A 348 -3.87 17.82 -7.50
CA ALA A 348 -4.50 18.27 -6.26
C ALA A 348 -3.49 18.61 -5.13
N LEU A 349 -2.28 18.08 -5.21
CA LEU A 349 -1.19 18.35 -4.26
C LEU A 349 -0.01 19.03 -4.98
N ASP A 350 0.78 19.79 -4.21
CA ASP A 350 2.13 20.16 -4.65
C ASP A 350 2.99 18.90 -4.82
N MET A 351 3.49 18.71 -6.04
CA MET A 351 4.21 17.52 -6.46
C MET A 351 5.70 17.54 -6.13
N THR A 352 6.26 18.66 -5.65
CA THR A 352 7.70 18.84 -5.43
C THR A 352 8.34 17.69 -4.66
N ALA A 353 7.69 17.21 -3.60
CA ALA A 353 8.20 16.12 -2.76
C ALA A 353 8.16 14.73 -3.43
N TYR A 354 7.31 14.51 -4.44
CA TYR A 354 7.11 13.20 -5.07
C TYR A 354 7.83 13.06 -6.41
N GLN A 355 8.55 14.09 -6.87
CA GLN A 355 9.22 14.07 -8.16
C GLN A 355 10.29 12.97 -8.23
N TRP A 356 10.58 12.52 -9.46
CA TRP A 356 11.71 11.64 -9.70
C TRP A 356 13.00 12.46 -9.75
N THR A 357 13.79 12.36 -8.68
CA THR A 357 15.13 12.96 -8.58
C THR A 357 16.21 11.95 -8.93
N LEU A 358 17.30 12.39 -9.57
CA LEU A 358 18.47 11.55 -9.91
C LEU A 358 19.41 11.36 -8.73
#